data_AF-A0A1V9DDR1-F1
#
_entry.id   AF-A0A1V9DDR1-F1
#
_cell.length_a   1.000
_cell.length_b   1.000
_cell.length_c   1.000
_cell.angle_alpha   90.00
_cell.angle_beta   90.00
_cell.angle_gamma   90.00
#
_symmetry.space_group_name_H-M   'P 1'
#
loop_
_entity.id
_entity.type
_entity.pdbx_description
1 polymer ?
#
loop_
_entity_poly.entity_id
_entity_poly.type
_entity_poly.pdbx_seq_one_letter_code
_entity_poly.pdbx_strand_id
1 'polypeptide(L)'
;MTTKYYALLTNQGAAKLANATALGTKLQITEMAVGDGGGTLPTPNASQTALVGEKRRAALNSLSVDAANSSQIIAEQIIPENEGGFWIREIGLFDADGVMIAVANCAETYKPQLQEGSGRTQTVRMIIIVNSTDAVTLKIDPSVVLATRQYVDNGVIEAKQYADKGIADHVAAANPHKQYLQIANALAEVKSAGKVADVLQN
;
A
#
# COMPACT_ATOMS: atom_id res chain seq x y z
N MET A 1 -13.80 -29.83 3.57
CA MET A 1 -12.32 -29.87 3.49
C MET A 1 -11.78 -28.70 4.28
N THR A 2 -10.93 -28.93 5.27
CA THR A 2 -10.20 -27.85 5.96
C THR A 2 -9.12 -27.33 5.01
N THR A 3 -9.12 -26.02 4.75
CA THR A 3 -8.11 -25.36 3.94
C THR A 3 -6.73 -25.55 4.59
N LYS A 4 -5.77 -26.13 3.86
CA LYS A 4 -4.44 -26.47 4.42
C LYS A 4 -3.62 -25.24 4.80
N TYR A 5 -3.76 -24.15 4.03
CA TYR A 5 -3.09 -22.88 4.28
C TYR A 5 -4.13 -21.78 4.38
N TYR A 6 -4.04 -20.96 5.40
CA TYR A 6 -4.99 -19.91 5.66
C TYR A 6 -4.37 -18.78 6.48
N ALA A 7 -4.98 -17.61 6.37
CA ALA A 7 -4.69 -16.46 7.19
C ALA A 7 -5.88 -16.18 8.11
N LEU A 8 -5.61 -15.67 9.30
CA LEU A 8 -6.63 -15.15 10.19
C LEU A 8 -6.17 -13.85 10.85
N LEU A 9 -7.14 -13.05 11.28
CA LEU A 9 -6.89 -11.93 12.18
C LEU A 9 -6.64 -12.44 13.59
N THR A 10 -5.66 -11.88 14.27
CA THR A 10 -5.50 -12.10 15.71
C THR A 10 -6.62 -11.38 16.46
N ASN A 11 -6.84 -11.75 17.72
CA ASN A 11 -7.78 -11.07 18.60
C ASN A 11 -7.40 -9.58 18.76
N GLN A 12 -6.09 -9.29 18.83
CA GLN A 12 -5.61 -7.91 18.90
C GLN A 12 -5.83 -7.16 17.58
N GLY A 13 -5.56 -7.80 16.44
CA GLY A 13 -5.79 -7.22 15.12
C GLY A 13 -7.25 -6.92 14.86
N ALA A 14 -8.14 -7.86 15.19
CA ALA A 14 -9.59 -7.65 15.09
C ALA A 14 -10.06 -6.50 15.99
N ALA A 15 -9.57 -6.42 17.22
CA ALA A 15 -9.91 -5.32 18.14
C ALA A 15 -9.40 -3.96 17.62
N LYS A 16 -8.16 -3.90 17.12
CA LYS A 16 -7.59 -2.67 16.55
C LYS A 16 -8.32 -2.22 15.28
N LEU A 17 -8.68 -3.14 14.40
CA LEU A 17 -9.50 -2.84 13.22
C LEU A 17 -10.87 -2.31 13.62
N ALA A 18 -11.56 -2.97 14.56
CA ALA A 18 -12.86 -2.52 15.06
C ALA A 18 -12.79 -1.11 15.68
N ASN A 19 -11.74 -0.83 16.46
CA ASN A 19 -11.52 0.49 17.05
C ASN A 19 -11.23 1.55 15.97
N ALA A 20 -10.42 1.23 14.96
CA ALA A 20 -10.15 2.14 13.85
C ALA A 20 -11.43 2.49 13.09
N THR A 21 -12.26 1.48 12.78
CA THR A 21 -13.58 1.70 12.17
C THR A 21 -14.48 2.57 13.05
N ALA A 22 -14.57 2.31 14.35
CA ALA A 22 -15.44 3.05 15.27
C ALA A 22 -15.02 4.52 15.44
N LEU A 23 -13.72 4.79 15.43
CA LEU A 23 -13.16 6.14 15.60
C LEU A 23 -12.99 6.90 14.27
N GLY A 24 -13.26 6.26 13.12
CA GLY A 24 -12.96 6.82 11.80
C GLY A 24 -11.47 7.04 11.56
N THR A 25 -10.60 6.33 12.28
CA THR A 25 -9.15 6.34 12.08
C THR A 25 -8.74 5.16 11.21
N LYS A 26 -7.47 5.13 10.80
CA LYS A 26 -6.94 4.07 9.96
C LYS A 26 -5.82 3.32 10.69
N LEU A 27 -5.94 2.00 10.76
CA LEU A 27 -4.91 1.09 11.23
C LEU A 27 -3.75 1.08 10.23
N GLN A 28 -2.54 1.36 10.70
CA GLN A 28 -1.33 1.32 9.88
C GLN A 28 -0.67 -0.03 10.03
N ILE A 29 -0.82 -0.90 9.02
CA ILE A 29 -0.05 -2.14 8.92
C ILE A 29 1.25 -1.79 8.21
N THR A 30 2.39 -1.94 8.89
CA THR A 30 3.68 -1.41 8.43
C THR A 30 4.66 -2.51 8.08
N GLU A 31 4.63 -3.64 8.79
CA GLU A 31 5.64 -4.68 8.67
C GLU A 31 5.02 -6.06 8.42
N MET A 32 5.79 -6.89 7.72
CA MET A 32 5.53 -8.32 7.60
C MET A 32 6.74 -9.09 8.11
N ALA A 33 6.48 -10.06 9.00
CA ALA A 33 7.48 -11.01 9.44
C ALA A 33 7.23 -12.39 8.83
N VAL A 34 8.31 -13.14 8.64
CA VAL A 34 8.30 -14.54 8.24
C VAL A 34 9.07 -15.38 9.26
N GLY A 35 8.62 -16.62 9.46
CA GLY A 35 9.21 -17.51 10.44
C GLY A 35 9.27 -18.96 9.97
N ASP A 36 10.10 -19.74 10.66
CA ASP A 36 10.29 -21.17 10.39
C ASP A 36 9.36 -22.05 11.23
N GLY A 37 8.44 -21.48 12.02
CA GLY A 37 7.48 -22.23 12.83
C GLY A 37 8.12 -23.12 13.91
N GLY A 38 9.38 -22.86 14.30
CA GLY A 38 10.11 -23.74 15.21
C GLY A 38 10.49 -25.09 14.58
N GLY A 39 10.60 -25.15 13.25
CA GLY A 39 10.97 -26.37 12.54
C GLY A 39 9.80 -27.19 11.98
N THR A 40 8.56 -26.84 12.34
CA THR A 40 7.35 -27.53 11.87
C THR A 40 6.34 -26.53 11.30
N LEU A 41 5.39 -26.99 10.48
CA LEU A 41 4.33 -26.13 9.95
C LEU A 41 3.36 -25.76 11.09
N PRO A 42 3.29 -24.48 11.52
CA PRO A 42 2.43 -24.10 12.63
C PRO A 42 0.97 -23.98 12.18
N THR A 43 0.07 -24.16 13.13
CA THR A 43 -1.37 -23.90 12.95
C THR A 43 -1.67 -22.48 13.43
N PRO A 44 -2.10 -21.55 12.55
CA PRO A 44 -2.45 -20.19 12.94
C PRO A 44 -3.55 -20.17 14.01
N ASN A 45 -3.36 -19.35 15.04
CA ASN A 45 -4.26 -19.18 16.18
C ASN A 45 -4.50 -17.69 16.45
N ALA A 46 -5.78 -17.31 16.59
CA ALA A 46 -6.18 -15.91 16.82
C ALA A 46 -5.60 -15.30 18.11
N SER A 47 -5.22 -16.12 19.10
CA SER A 47 -4.60 -15.63 20.34
C SER A 47 -3.10 -15.36 20.22
N GLN A 48 -2.48 -15.58 19.05
CA GLN A 48 -1.06 -15.30 18.84
C GLN A 48 -0.77 -13.80 18.92
N THR A 49 0.34 -13.49 19.60
CA THR A 49 0.91 -12.14 19.69
C THR A 49 2.28 -12.05 18.99
N ALA A 50 2.87 -13.19 18.64
CA ALA A 50 4.16 -13.33 17.98
C ALA A 50 4.19 -14.61 17.12
N LEU A 51 5.13 -14.66 16.17
CA LEU A 51 5.42 -15.85 15.39
C LEU A 51 6.15 -16.87 16.26
N VAL A 52 6.00 -18.17 15.96
CA VAL A 52 6.63 -19.24 16.75
C VAL A 52 8.15 -19.21 16.61
N GLY A 53 8.65 -18.93 15.41
CA GLY A 53 10.07 -18.89 15.08
C GLY A 53 10.37 -17.81 14.06
N GLU A 54 10.15 -16.54 14.43
CA GLU A 54 10.46 -15.39 13.57
C GLU A 54 11.93 -15.42 13.10
N LYS A 55 12.15 -15.22 11.79
CA LYS A 55 13.49 -15.17 11.18
C LYS A 55 13.80 -13.82 10.58
N ARG A 56 12.77 -13.13 10.10
CA ARG A 56 12.92 -11.87 9.41
C ARG A 56 11.65 -11.06 9.56
N ARG A 57 11.82 -9.77 9.77
CA ARG A 57 10.78 -8.74 9.79
C ARG A 57 11.29 -7.54 9.02
N ALA A 58 10.48 -7.02 8.10
CA ALA A 58 10.76 -5.74 7.47
C ALA A 58 9.46 -5.07 7.02
N ALA A 59 9.60 -3.85 6.51
CA ALA A 59 8.49 -3.08 5.97
C ALA A 59 7.82 -3.79 4.78
N LEU A 60 6.51 -3.56 4.62
CA LEU A 60 5.77 -4.01 3.46
C LEU A 60 6.25 -3.32 2.18
N ASN A 61 6.23 -4.04 1.06
CA ASN A 61 6.43 -3.49 -0.28
C ASN A 61 5.10 -3.06 -0.91
N SER A 62 4.02 -3.80 -0.66
CA SER A 62 2.67 -3.49 -1.16
C SER A 62 1.61 -3.75 -0.07
N LEU A 63 0.59 -2.91 0.01
CA LEU A 63 -0.61 -3.11 0.81
C LEU A 63 -1.78 -2.53 0.01
N SER A 64 -2.65 -3.40 -0.51
CA SER A 64 -3.74 -3.03 -1.40
C SER A 64 -5.03 -3.75 -1.04
N VAL A 65 -6.17 -3.18 -1.43
CA VAL A 65 -7.45 -3.89 -1.42
C VAL A 65 -7.54 -4.73 -2.69
N ASP A 66 -8.02 -5.96 -2.59
CA ASP A 66 -8.25 -6.80 -3.77
C ASP A 66 -9.35 -6.20 -4.64
N ALA A 67 -9.04 -5.94 -5.91
CA ALA A 67 -9.98 -5.39 -6.88
C ALA A 67 -11.18 -6.33 -7.15
N ALA A 68 -10.99 -7.64 -6.99
CA ALA A 68 -12.06 -8.62 -7.13
C ALA A 68 -12.87 -8.82 -5.84
N ASN A 69 -12.33 -8.42 -4.68
CA ASN A 69 -12.97 -8.61 -3.38
C ASN A 69 -12.61 -7.46 -2.43
N SER A 70 -13.52 -6.50 -2.28
CA SER A 70 -13.33 -5.32 -1.44
C SER A 70 -13.18 -5.61 0.05
N SER A 71 -13.44 -6.84 0.50
CA SER A 71 -13.23 -7.29 1.89
C SER A 71 -11.85 -7.94 2.10
N GLN A 72 -11.02 -8.03 1.06
CA GLN A 72 -9.68 -8.61 1.13
C GLN A 72 -8.62 -7.53 1.03
N ILE A 73 -7.61 -7.66 1.89
CA ILE A 73 -6.39 -6.87 1.85
C ILE A 73 -5.24 -7.80 1.49
N ILE A 74 -4.48 -7.38 0.49
CA ILE A 74 -3.27 -8.05 0.01
C ILE A 74 -2.08 -7.29 0.57
N ALA A 75 -1.33 -7.94 1.45
CA ALA A 75 -0.05 -7.44 1.94
C ALA A 75 1.07 -8.21 1.23
N GLU A 76 2.05 -7.50 0.69
CA GLU A 76 3.21 -8.10 0.05
C GLU A 76 4.51 -7.55 0.60
N GLN A 77 5.48 -8.44 0.63
CA GLN A 77 6.85 -8.12 0.95
C GLN A 77 7.78 -8.88 0.00
N ILE A 78 8.90 -8.26 -0.36
CA ILE A 78 9.95 -8.85 -1.17
C ILE A 78 11.15 -9.09 -0.28
N ILE A 79 11.58 -10.35 -0.23
CA ILE A 79 12.80 -10.77 0.44
C ILE A 79 13.92 -10.79 -0.62
N PRO A 80 14.93 -9.91 -0.53
CA PRO A 80 16.02 -9.86 -1.49
C PRO A 80 16.93 -11.09 -1.39
N GLU A 81 17.84 -11.26 -2.35
CA GLU A 81 18.70 -12.44 -2.45
C GLU A 81 19.79 -12.54 -1.37
N ASN A 82 20.15 -11.43 -0.74
CA ASN A 82 21.11 -11.36 0.37
C ASN A 82 20.50 -11.77 1.72
N GLU A 83 19.17 -11.82 1.83
CA GLU A 83 18.46 -12.21 3.05
C GLU A 83 17.82 -13.60 2.88
N GLY A 84 18.21 -14.56 3.71
CA GLY A 84 17.77 -15.94 3.56
C GLY A 84 18.48 -16.87 4.55
N GLY A 85 18.61 -18.14 4.18
CA GLY A 85 19.21 -19.17 5.02
C GLY A 85 18.20 -19.78 5.99
N PHE A 86 16.90 -19.60 5.72
CA PHE A 86 15.82 -20.03 6.60
C PHE A 86 14.60 -20.56 5.83
N TRP A 87 13.81 -21.37 6.54
CA TRP A 87 12.51 -21.83 6.08
C TRP A 87 11.44 -20.77 6.37
N ILE A 88 10.49 -20.65 5.45
CA ILE A 88 9.28 -19.86 5.60
C ILE A 88 8.12 -20.83 5.72
N ARG A 89 7.47 -20.81 6.89
CA ARG A 89 6.32 -21.66 7.25
C ARG A 89 5.16 -20.84 7.83
N GLU A 90 5.47 -19.68 8.39
CA GLU A 90 4.51 -18.74 8.95
C GLU A 90 4.79 -17.31 8.49
N ILE A 91 3.73 -16.51 8.44
CA ILE A 91 3.75 -15.11 8.05
C ILE A 91 2.92 -14.33 9.07
N GLY A 92 3.43 -13.19 9.51
CA GLY A 92 2.74 -12.28 10.43
C GLY A 92 2.70 -10.87 9.88
N LEU A 93 1.56 -10.18 10.04
CA LEU A 93 1.42 -8.75 9.76
C LEU A 93 1.41 -7.97 11.07
N PHE A 94 2.11 -6.84 11.10
CA PHE A 94 2.26 -6.02 12.29
C PHE A 94 1.93 -4.56 11.99
N ASP A 95 1.39 -3.88 12.99
CA ASP A 95 1.15 -2.44 12.92
C ASP A 95 2.36 -1.61 13.36
N ALA A 96 2.20 -0.29 13.28
CA ALA A 96 3.21 0.68 13.69
C ALA A 96 3.63 0.57 15.17
N ASP A 97 2.79 -0.02 16.03
CA ASP A 97 3.10 -0.24 17.45
C ASP A 97 3.77 -1.61 17.69
N GLY A 98 4.03 -2.39 16.63
CA GLY A 98 4.57 -3.74 16.71
C GLY A 98 3.55 -4.80 17.13
N VAL A 99 2.25 -4.49 17.11
CA VAL A 99 1.19 -5.44 17.46
C VAL A 99 0.90 -6.34 16.27
N MET A 100 0.87 -7.65 16.50
CA MET A 100 0.51 -8.63 15.47
C MET A 100 -0.98 -8.50 15.13
N ILE A 101 -1.27 -8.11 13.89
CA ILE A 101 -2.61 -7.92 13.35
C ILE A 101 -3.17 -9.21 12.77
N ALA A 102 -2.33 -9.97 12.07
CA ALA A 102 -2.76 -11.19 11.40
C ALA A 102 -1.62 -12.21 11.38
N VAL A 103 -2.01 -13.48 11.31
CA VAL A 103 -1.08 -14.62 11.19
C VAL A 103 -1.57 -15.58 10.12
N ALA A 104 -0.64 -16.15 9.37
CA ALA A 104 -0.90 -17.18 8.36
C ALA A 104 0.15 -18.28 8.41
N ASN A 105 -0.24 -19.48 7.98
CA ASN A 105 0.69 -20.52 7.59
C ASN A 105 0.83 -20.56 6.06
N CYS A 106 1.94 -21.07 5.58
CA CYS A 106 2.20 -21.21 4.15
C CYS A 106 2.87 -22.54 3.82
N ALA A 107 2.92 -22.89 2.53
CA ALA A 107 3.69 -24.03 2.07
C ALA A 107 5.16 -23.84 2.45
N GLU A 108 5.76 -24.87 3.04
CA GLU A 108 7.14 -24.84 3.50
C GLU A 108 8.07 -24.52 2.33
N THR A 109 8.73 -23.37 2.41
CA THR A 109 9.61 -22.90 1.34
C THR A 109 10.93 -22.48 1.94
N TYR A 110 12.03 -23.06 1.45
CA TYR A 110 13.36 -22.61 1.83
C TYR A 110 13.77 -21.39 1.00
N LYS A 111 14.20 -20.33 1.68
CA LYS A 111 14.70 -19.11 1.07
C LYS A 111 16.23 -19.08 1.14
N PRO A 112 16.95 -19.51 0.08
CA PRO A 112 18.42 -19.52 0.08
C PRO A 112 19.02 -18.09 0.03
N GLN A 113 20.24 -17.96 0.54
CA GLN A 113 21.09 -16.78 0.33
C GLN A 113 21.95 -16.92 -0.93
N LEU A 114 22.43 -15.79 -1.44
CA LEU A 114 23.37 -15.75 -2.55
C LEU A 114 24.66 -16.56 -2.29
N GLN A 115 25.14 -16.57 -1.05
CA GLN A 115 26.35 -17.31 -0.65
C GLN A 115 26.18 -18.84 -0.76
N GLU A 116 24.95 -19.33 -0.74
CA GLU A 116 24.64 -20.76 -0.95
C GLU A 116 24.65 -21.14 -2.45
N GLY A 117 24.98 -20.20 -3.35
CA GLY A 117 25.03 -20.43 -4.81
C GLY A 117 23.66 -20.43 -5.49
N SER A 118 22.59 -20.13 -4.76
CA SER A 118 21.22 -20.07 -5.27
C SER A 118 20.49 -18.83 -4.76
N GLY A 119 21.11 -17.65 -4.88
CA GLY A 119 20.49 -16.38 -4.53
C GLY A 119 19.13 -16.22 -5.23
N ARG A 120 18.08 -16.00 -4.45
CA ARG A 120 16.72 -15.84 -4.97
C ARG A 120 16.08 -14.61 -4.36
N THR A 121 15.42 -13.79 -5.16
CA THR A 121 14.46 -12.82 -4.65
C THR A 121 13.11 -13.52 -4.51
N GLN A 122 12.44 -13.38 -3.36
CA GLN A 122 11.17 -14.05 -3.09
C GLN A 122 10.11 -13.07 -2.63
N THR A 123 9.00 -12.99 -3.36
CA THR A 123 7.81 -12.26 -2.94
C THR A 123 6.97 -13.13 -2.02
N VAL A 124 6.66 -12.61 -0.83
CA VAL A 124 5.73 -13.18 0.13
C VAL A 124 4.46 -12.35 0.08
N ARG A 125 3.33 -13.02 -0.16
CA ARG A 125 2.00 -12.40 -0.24
C ARG A 125 1.10 -13.03 0.80
N MET A 126 0.47 -12.19 1.61
CA MET A 126 -0.54 -12.58 2.60
C MET A 126 -1.84 -11.87 2.30
N ILE A 127 -2.93 -12.63 2.21
CA ILE A 127 -4.27 -12.10 1.97
C ILE A 127 -5.07 -12.27 3.25
N ILE A 128 -5.62 -11.18 3.77
CA ILE A 128 -6.47 -11.19 4.95
C ILE A 128 -7.87 -10.69 4.60
N ILE A 129 -8.88 -11.30 5.22
CA ILE A 129 -10.26 -10.83 5.12
C ILE A 129 -10.52 -9.90 6.31
N VAL A 130 -11.04 -8.71 6.03
CA VAL A 130 -11.43 -7.72 7.03
C VAL A 130 -12.91 -7.35 6.87
N ASN A 131 -13.51 -6.85 7.94
CA ASN A 131 -14.88 -6.34 7.93
C ASN A 131 -14.98 -4.91 7.34
N SER A 132 -13.90 -4.14 7.36
CA SER A 132 -13.82 -2.80 6.75
C SER A 132 -12.40 -2.54 6.25
N THR A 133 -12.25 -2.36 4.94
CA THR A 133 -10.96 -2.02 4.31
C THR A 133 -10.62 -0.53 4.42
N ASP A 134 -11.63 0.34 4.58
CA ASP A 134 -11.44 1.78 4.82
C ASP A 134 -10.70 2.08 6.12
N ALA A 135 -10.83 1.18 7.10
CA ALA A 135 -10.15 1.25 8.39
C ALA A 135 -8.66 0.89 8.32
N VAL A 136 -8.10 0.63 7.12
CA VAL A 136 -6.68 0.31 6.93
C VAL A 136 -5.98 1.39 6.09
N THR A 137 -4.79 1.80 6.52
CA THR A 137 -3.96 2.76 5.80
C THR A 137 -3.15 2.05 4.72
N LEU A 138 -3.48 2.32 3.46
CA LEU A 138 -2.79 1.80 2.26
C LEU A 138 -1.50 2.57 1.94
N LYS A 139 -0.78 3.08 2.96
CA LYS A 139 0.40 3.92 2.75
C LYS A 139 1.66 3.15 3.07
N ILE A 140 2.50 3.02 2.07
CA ILE A 140 3.83 2.43 2.15
C ILE A 140 4.80 3.56 1.91
N ASP A 141 6.00 3.44 2.46
CA ASP A 141 7.11 4.31 2.11
C ASP A 141 7.83 3.74 0.88
N PRO A 142 7.62 4.28 -0.34
CA PRO A 142 8.26 3.77 -1.55
C PRO A 142 9.78 4.03 -1.59
N SER A 143 10.35 4.77 -0.63
CA SER A 143 11.77 5.11 -0.64
C SER A 143 12.69 4.03 -0.05
N VAL A 144 12.13 3.03 0.66
CA VAL A 144 12.93 2.05 1.44
C VAL A 144 12.79 0.61 0.90
N VAL A 145 11.95 0.36 -0.11
CA VAL A 145 11.59 -1.00 -0.54
C VAL A 145 11.73 -1.21 -2.04
N LEU A 146 12.19 -2.39 -2.45
CA LEU A 146 12.29 -2.80 -3.84
C LEU A 146 10.90 -2.79 -4.49
N ALA A 147 10.63 -1.86 -5.40
CA ALA A 147 9.35 -1.82 -6.11
C ALA A 147 9.28 -2.94 -7.16
N THR A 148 8.12 -3.62 -7.28
CA THR A 148 7.88 -4.48 -8.44
C THR A 148 7.73 -3.62 -9.69
N ARG A 149 8.07 -4.17 -10.88
CA ARG A 149 7.84 -3.47 -12.14
C ARG A 149 6.39 -3.02 -12.30
N GLN A 150 5.44 -3.90 -11.98
CA GLN A 150 4.01 -3.58 -12.04
C GLN A 150 3.61 -2.42 -11.12
N TYR A 151 4.18 -2.34 -9.92
CA TYR A 151 3.94 -1.20 -9.02
C TYR A 151 4.42 0.11 -9.66
N VAL A 152 5.62 0.09 -10.26
CA VAL A 152 6.16 1.26 -10.97
C VAL A 152 5.29 1.62 -12.18
N ASP A 153 4.90 0.64 -13.00
CA ASP A 153 4.05 0.86 -14.18
C ASP A 153 2.70 1.47 -13.78
N ASN A 154 2.06 0.95 -12.73
CA ASN A 154 0.80 1.50 -12.20
C ASN A 154 0.98 2.94 -11.71
N GLY A 155 2.07 3.24 -10.99
CA GLY A 155 2.36 4.60 -10.53
C GLY A 155 2.62 5.58 -11.68
N VAL A 156 3.27 5.13 -12.75
CA VAL A 156 3.47 5.92 -13.98
C VAL A 156 2.14 6.21 -14.67
N ILE A 157 1.24 5.23 -14.76
CA ILE A 157 -0.10 5.41 -15.32
C ILE A 157 -0.89 6.45 -14.51
N GLU A 158 -0.89 6.33 -13.19
CA GLU A 158 -1.60 7.26 -12.30
C GLU A 158 -1.07 8.69 -12.45
N ALA A 159 0.26 8.87 -12.44
CA ALA A 159 0.89 10.18 -12.63
C ALA A 159 0.56 10.78 -14.00
N LYS A 160 0.55 9.96 -15.06
CA LYS A 160 0.18 10.40 -16.41
C LYS A 160 -1.29 10.80 -16.48
N GLN A 161 -2.20 10.00 -15.92
CA GLN A 161 -3.63 10.32 -15.87
C GLN A 161 -3.89 11.64 -15.14
N TYR A 162 -3.19 11.89 -14.03
CA TYR A 162 -3.27 13.15 -13.30
C TYR A 162 -2.80 14.34 -14.16
N ALA A 163 -1.65 14.20 -14.83
CA ALA A 163 -1.12 15.26 -15.70
C ALA A 163 -2.02 15.53 -16.91
N ASP A 164 -2.47 14.47 -17.60
CA ASP A 164 -3.36 14.55 -18.75
C ASP A 164 -4.69 15.21 -18.36
N LYS A 165 -5.26 14.85 -17.20
CA LYS A 165 -6.45 15.50 -16.65
C LYS A 165 -6.20 16.99 -16.36
N GLY A 166 -5.08 17.33 -15.75
CA GLY A 166 -4.72 18.73 -15.46
C GLY A 166 -4.64 19.59 -16.72
N ILE A 167 -4.05 19.06 -17.80
CA ILE A 167 -3.99 19.74 -19.10
C ILE A 167 -5.38 19.80 -19.75
N ALA A 168 -6.17 18.73 -19.70
CA ALA A 168 -7.52 18.73 -20.25
C ALA A 168 -8.40 19.78 -19.57
N ASP A 169 -8.35 19.86 -18.24
CA ASP A 169 -9.09 20.85 -17.44
C ASP A 169 -8.59 22.29 -17.77
N HIS A 170 -7.29 22.47 -18.01
CA HIS A 170 -6.71 23.76 -18.43
C HIS A 170 -7.20 24.20 -19.83
N VAL A 171 -7.20 23.28 -20.80
CA VAL A 171 -7.65 23.54 -22.18
C VAL A 171 -9.17 23.78 -22.23
N ALA A 172 -9.94 23.09 -21.40
CA ALA A 172 -11.39 23.25 -21.31
C ALA A 172 -11.80 24.56 -20.61
N ALA A 173 -10.94 25.16 -19.79
CA ALA A 173 -11.26 26.39 -19.11
C ALA A 173 -11.45 27.54 -20.12
N ALA A 174 -12.55 28.28 -19.99
CA ALA A 174 -12.81 29.45 -20.86
C ALA A 174 -11.72 30.52 -20.70
N ASN A 175 -11.23 30.74 -19.48
CA ASN A 175 -10.07 31.59 -19.18
C ASN A 175 -9.16 30.94 -18.12
N PRO A 176 -8.22 30.06 -18.51
CA PRO A 176 -7.30 29.44 -17.56
C PRO A 176 -6.28 30.45 -17.01
N HIS A 177 -6.14 31.61 -17.66
CA HIS A 177 -5.15 32.63 -17.34
C HIS A 177 -5.80 33.98 -17.07
N LYS A 178 -6.58 34.08 -15.98
CA LYS A 178 -7.32 35.30 -15.60
C LYS A 178 -6.47 36.58 -15.42
N GLN A 179 -5.14 36.46 -15.31
CA GLN A 179 -4.25 37.61 -15.28
C GLN A 179 -4.05 38.29 -16.66
N TYR A 180 -4.43 37.61 -17.75
CA TYR A 180 -4.32 38.12 -19.11
C TYR A 180 -5.71 38.38 -19.68
N LEU A 181 -5.83 39.48 -20.40
CA LEU A 181 -7.04 39.82 -21.13
C LEU A 181 -7.22 38.85 -22.30
N GLN A 182 -8.43 38.36 -22.52
CA GLN A 182 -8.71 37.59 -23.74
C GLN A 182 -8.86 38.54 -24.91
N ILE A 183 -8.18 38.26 -26.02
CA ILE A 183 -8.24 39.12 -27.22
C ILE A 183 -9.70 39.33 -27.67
N ALA A 184 -10.51 38.27 -27.67
CA ALA A 184 -11.91 38.33 -28.09
C ALA A 184 -12.80 39.18 -27.17
N ASN A 185 -12.45 39.30 -25.88
CA ASN A 185 -13.25 39.98 -24.86
C ASN A 185 -12.54 41.18 -24.23
N ALA A 186 -11.40 41.61 -24.78
CA ALA A 186 -10.47 42.53 -24.13
C ALA A 186 -11.16 43.82 -23.66
N LEU A 187 -12.01 44.41 -24.52
CA LEU A 187 -12.72 45.65 -24.20
C LEU A 187 -13.77 45.45 -23.10
N ALA A 188 -14.46 44.30 -23.09
CA ALA A 188 -15.44 43.95 -22.05
C ALA A 188 -14.76 43.66 -20.71
N GLU A 189 -13.59 43.02 -20.73
CA GLU A 189 -12.79 42.72 -19.54
C GLU A 189 -12.17 44.00 -18.94
N VAL A 190 -11.60 44.88 -19.76
CA VAL A 190 -11.10 46.21 -19.32
C VAL A 190 -12.22 47.06 -18.72
N LYS A 191 -13.42 47.03 -19.34
CA LYS A 191 -14.60 47.69 -18.81
C LYS A 191 -15.01 47.12 -17.45
N SER A 192 -15.07 45.80 -17.33
CA SER A 192 -15.44 45.11 -16.10
C SER A 192 -14.43 45.33 -14.97
N ALA A 193 -13.15 45.47 -15.31
CA ALA A 193 -12.08 45.81 -14.37
C ALA A 193 -12.05 47.30 -13.97
N GLY A 194 -12.91 48.16 -14.55
CA GLY A 194 -12.93 49.59 -14.25
C GLY A 194 -11.71 50.36 -14.79
N LYS A 195 -10.99 49.80 -15.76
CA LYS A 195 -9.70 50.31 -16.25
C LYS A 195 -9.78 51.09 -17.57
N VAL A 196 -10.99 51.41 -18.04
CA VAL A 196 -11.20 52.08 -19.34
C VAL A 196 -10.48 53.43 -19.42
N ALA A 197 -10.54 54.25 -18.36
CA ALA A 197 -9.90 55.56 -18.34
C ALA A 197 -8.36 55.45 -18.41
N ASP A 198 -7.78 54.47 -17.72
CA ASP A 198 -6.32 54.24 -17.68
C ASP A 198 -5.78 53.83 -19.06
N VAL A 199 -6.56 53.10 -19.87
CA VAL A 199 -6.16 52.65 -21.22
C VAL A 199 -6.21 53.78 -22.26
N LEU A 200 -7.05 54.80 -22.04
CA LEU A 200 -7.25 55.94 -22.96
C LEU A 200 -6.29 57.12 -22.71
N GLN A 201 -5.38 57.00 -21.75
CA GLN A 201 -4.43 58.07 -21.36
C GLN A 201 -3.10 58.06 -22.15
N ASN A 202 -2.95 57.18 -23.14
CA ASN A 202 -1.82 57.17 -24.09
C ASN A 202 -2.22 57.79 -25.43
#